data_AF-A0A8T0GF89-F1
#
_entry.id   AF-A0A8T0GF89-F1
#
_cell.length_a   1.000
_cell.length_b   1.000
_cell.length_c   1.000
_cell.angle_alpha   90.00
_cell.angle_beta   90.00
_cell.angle_gamma   90.00
#
_symmetry.space_group_name_H-M   'P 1'
#
loop_
_entity.id
_entity.type
_entity.pdbx_description
1 polymer ?
#
loop_
_entity_poly.entity_id
_entity_poly.type
_entity_poly.pdbx_seq_one_letter_code
_entity_poly.pdbx_strand_id
1 'polypeptide(L)'
;MAKSSMTMHPLLRLAVVMAVVTALMVHETQAADCPTNDLSSCMPAAYEDIQPTEECCTNLAAYTNTPTPAECLCQGALSSPLAGDDDVNVKYAVLIPQKCDLDYPAGTTCRGYVIP
;
A
#
# COMPACT_ATOMS: atom_id res chain seq x y z
N MET A 1 -23.63 -11.50 -59.27
CA MET A 1 -22.95 -10.23 -58.93
C MET A 1 -23.05 -10.04 -57.43
N ALA A 2 -21.95 -10.17 -56.68
CA ALA A 2 -21.94 -9.87 -55.24
C ALA A 2 -20.78 -8.91 -54.99
N LYS A 3 -21.08 -7.61 -55.07
CA LYS A 3 -20.14 -6.54 -54.74
C LYS A 3 -20.18 -6.39 -53.23
N SER A 4 -19.38 -7.18 -52.52
CA SER A 4 -19.09 -6.93 -51.10
C SER A 4 -18.30 -5.63 -51.01
N SER A 5 -19.04 -4.53 -50.92
CA SER A 5 -18.51 -3.22 -50.59
C SER A 5 -18.02 -3.29 -49.15
N MET A 6 -16.72 -3.55 -49.02
CA MET A 6 -16.01 -3.66 -47.76
C MET A 6 -16.05 -2.28 -47.08
N THR A 7 -17.05 -2.06 -46.22
CA THR A 7 -17.04 -1.00 -45.21
C THR A 7 -15.93 -1.34 -44.22
N MET A 8 -14.69 -1.03 -44.60
CA MET A 8 -13.45 -1.25 -43.83
C MET A 8 -13.29 -0.22 -42.70
N HIS A 9 -14.02 0.89 -42.76
CA HIS A 9 -13.94 2.03 -41.83
C HIS A 9 -14.52 1.79 -40.42
N PRO A 10 -15.70 1.16 -40.21
CA PRO A 10 -16.25 0.98 -38.87
C PRO A 10 -15.49 -0.08 -38.06
N LEU A 11 -14.97 -1.13 -38.71
CA LEU A 11 -14.20 -2.19 -38.05
C LEU A 11 -12.83 -1.68 -37.58
N LEU A 12 -12.17 -0.83 -38.37
CA LEU A 12 -10.89 -0.22 -38.00
C LEU A 12 -11.04 0.74 -36.82
N ARG A 13 -12.12 1.53 -36.79
CA ARG A 13 -12.41 2.44 -35.67
C ARG A 13 -12.75 1.70 -34.38
N LEU A 14 -13.52 0.62 -34.47
CA LEU A 14 -13.86 -0.21 -33.31
C LEU A 14 -12.60 -0.86 -32.69
N ALA A 15 -11.67 -1.32 -33.52
CA ALA A 15 -10.41 -1.91 -33.08
C ALA A 15 -9.50 -0.88 -32.38
N VAL A 16 -9.43 0.36 -32.89
CA VAL A 16 -8.64 1.44 -32.25
C VAL A 16 -9.25 1.85 -30.91
N VAL A 17 -10.59 1.97 -30.82
CA VAL A 17 -11.26 2.29 -29.55
C VAL A 17 -11.05 1.18 -28.52
N MET A 18 -11.17 -0.09 -28.90
CA MET A 18 -10.85 -1.23 -28.02
C MET A 18 -9.40 -1.18 -27.52
N ALA A 19 -8.43 -0.92 -28.41
CA ALA A 19 -7.02 -0.84 -28.06
C ALA A 19 -6.71 0.31 -27.07
N VAL A 20 -7.36 1.47 -27.24
CA VAL A 20 -7.23 2.61 -26.33
C VAL A 20 -7.86 2.31 -24.97
N VAL A 21 -9.00 1.63 -24.92
CA VAL A 21 -9.65 1.22 -23.66
C VAL A 21 -8.80 0.22 -22.89
N THR A 22 -8.14 -0.73 -23.57
CA THR A 22 -7.22 -1.66 -22.90
C THR A 22 -5.95 -0.99 -22.37
N ALA A 23 -5.45 0.05 -23.03
CA ALA A 23 -4.27 0.79 -22.57
C ALA A 23 -4.55 1.64 -21.31
N LEU A 24 -5.80 2.07 -21.09
CA LEU A 24 -6.22 2.81 -19.91
C LEU A 24 -6.39 1.92 -18.65
N MET A 25 -6.42 0.60 -18.83
CA MET A 25 -6.59 -0.37 -17.73
C MET A 25 -5.26 -0.87 -17.17
N VAL A 26 -4.12 -0.31 -17.61
CA VAL A 26 -2.85 -0.46 -16.90
C VAL A 26 -2.88 0.54 -15.73
N HIS A 27 -3.68 0.22 -14.71
CA HIS A 27 -3.28 0.67 -13.38
C HIS A 27 -2.02 -0.14 -13.08
N GLU A 28 -0.87 0.49 -13.29
CA GLU A 28 0.37 0.03 -12.72
C GLU A 28 0.07 -0.18 -11.22
N THR A 29 -0.18 -1.42 -10.81
CA THR A 29 0.11 -1.82 -9.43
C THR A 29 1.62 -1.73 -9.36
N GLN A 30 2.13 -0.51 -9.23
CA GLN A 30 3.50 -0.28 -8.81
C GLN A 30 3.55 -1.00 -7.47
N ALA A 31 4.15 -2.18 -7.45
CA ALA A 31 4.58 -2.78 -6.21
C ALA A 31 5.47 -1.69 -5.62
N ALA A 32 4.93 -0.94 -4.66
CA ALA A 32 5.69 0.09 -4.01
C ALA A 32 6.95 -0.61 -3.50
N ASP A 33 8.12 -0.09 -3.87
CA ASP A 33 9.42 -0.59 -3.40
C ASP A 33 9.51 -0.30 -1.90
N CYS A 34 8.76 -1.08 -1.13
CA CYS A 34 8.62 -0.93 0.29
C CYS A 34 9.82 -1.56 0.98
N PRO A 35 10.35 -0.93 2.03
CA PRO A 35 11.37 -1.55 2.86
C PRO A 35 10.83 -2.88 3.39
N THR A 36 11.71 -3.88 3.44
CA THR A 36 11.40 -5.18 4.07
C THR A 36 12.06 -5.26 5.45
N ASN A 37 12.10 -4.13 6.17
CA ASN A 37 12.70 -4.08 7.49
C ASN A 37 11.89 -4.90 8.47
N ASP A 38 12.57 -5.64 9.35
CA ASP A 38 11.92 -6.39 10.40
C ASP A 38 11.28 -5.45 11.43
N LEU A 39 9.96 -5.59 11.62
CA LEU A 39 9.17 -4.85 12.60
C LEU A 39 8.89 -5.69 13.85
N SER A 40 9.58 -6.82 14.05
CA SER A 40 9.47 -7.65 15.25
C SER A 40 9.74 -6.86 16.54
N SER A 41 10.68 -5.92 16.51
CA SER A 41 10.98 -5.02 17.64
C SER A 41 9.81 -4.07 17.99
N CYS A 42 8.85 -3.87 17.10
CA CYS A 42 7.64 -3.09 17.33
C CYS A 42 6.50 -3.89 17.98
N MET A 43 6.59 -5.22 18.02
CA MET A 43 5.51 -6.08 18.52
C MET A 43 5.03 -5.69 19.92
N PRO A 44 5.89 -5.47 20.93
CA PRO A 44 5.42 -5.13 22.27
C PRO A 44 4.54 -3.87 22.30
N ALA A 45 4.90 -2.84 21.51
CA ALA A 45 4.13 -1.60 21.39
C ALA A 45 2.89 -1.73 20.49
N ALA A 46 2.79 -2.80 19.70
CA ALA A 46 1.60 -3.13 18.92
C ALA A 46 0.53 -3.84 19.76
N TYR A 47 0.91 -4.58 20.81
CA TYR A 47 -0.02 -5.26 21.72
C TYR A 47 -0.41 -4.42 22.94
N GLU A 48 0.47 -3.53 23.42
CA GLU A 48 0.28 -2.77 24.65
C GLU A 48 0.56 -1.27 24.46
N ASP A 49 0.02 -0.45 25.37
CA ASP A 49 0.25 0.99 25.38
C ASP A 49 1.61 1.37 25.98
N ILE A 50 2.69 0.96 25.29
CA ILE A 50 4.06 1.22 25.74
C ILE A 50 4.84 2.02 24.70
N GLN A 51 6.00 2.55 25.10
CA GLN A 51 6.92 3.24 24.20
C GLN A 51 7.64 2.22 23.31
N PRO A 52 7.65 2.40 21.97
CA PRO A 52 8.45 1.57 21.08
C PRO A 52 9.95 1.67 21.38
N THR A 53 10.69 0.62 21.08
CA THR A 53 12.15 0.65 21.18
C THR A 53 12.74 1.57 20.11
N GLU A 54 13.97 2.07 20.34
CA GLU A 54 14.70 2.86 19.35
C GLU A 54 14.91 2.10 18.03
N GLU A 55 15.12 0.78 18.13
CA GLU A 55 15.23 -0.11 16.98
C GLU A 55 13.91 -0.16 16.17
N CYS A 56 12.77 -0.29 16.85
CA CYS A 56 11.47 -0.22 16.20
C CYS A 56 11.30 1.11 15.44
N CYS A 57 11.53 2.25 16.11
CA CYS A 57 11.37 3.55 15.48
C CYS A 57 12.33 3.74 14.30
N THR A 58 13.57 3.27 14.41
CA THR A 58 14.57 3.32 13.32
C THR A 58 14.10 2.51 12.12
N ASN A 59 13.62 1.28 12.34
CA ASN A 59 13.15 0.42 11.25
C ASN A 59 11.89 0.99 10.59
N LEU A 60 11.01 1.61 11.40
CA LEU A 60 9.78 2.26 10.96
C LEU A 60 10.04 3.55 10.15
N ALA A 61 11.09 4.31 10.49
CA ALA A 61 11.48 5.51 9.76
C ALA A 61 11.94 5.24 8.32
N ALA A 62 12.33 4.01 7.98
CA ALA A 62 12.64 3.66 6.59
C ALA A 62 11.40 3.74 5.68
N TYR A 63 10.20 3.53 6.23
CA TYR A 63 8.95 3.53 5.47
C TYR A 63 8.47 4.95 5.15
N THR A 64 8.80 5.95 5.97
CA THR A 64 8.41 7.36 5.75
C THR A 64 9.02 7.97 4.49
N ASN A 65 10.19 7.47 4.08
CA ASN A 65 10.93 7.99 2.92
C ASN A 65 10.51 7.37 1.58
N THR A 66 9.46 6.54 1.54
CA THR A 66 8.98 5.93 0.30
C THR A 66 8.00 6.80 -0.47
N PRO A 67 7.77 6.55 -1.76
CA PRO A 67 6.74 7.26 -2.54
C PRO A 67 5.33 7.06 -1.98
N THR A 68 5.06 5.92 -1.33
CA THR A 68 3.77 5.60 -0.70
C THR A 68 3.95 5.08 0.74
N PRO A 69 4.33 5.97 1.68
CA PRO A 69 4.73 5.59 3.05
C PRO A 69 3.73 4.72 3.78
N ALA A 70 2.45 5.04 3.68
CA ALA A 70 1.42 4.33 4.39
C ALA A 70 1.07 2.97 3.76
N GLU A 71 1.12 2.86 2.42
CA GLU A 71 0.97 1.55 1.76
C GLU A 71 2.13 0.65 2.13
N CYS A 72 3.35 1.19 2.16
CA CYS A 72 4.52 0.45 2.58
C CYS A 72 4.50 0.07 4.05
N LEU A 73 4.07 0.97 4.93
CA LEU A 73 3.86 0.65 6.33
C LEU A 73 2.80 -0.44 6.51
N CYS A 74 1.68 -0.33 5.77
CA CYS A 74 0.62 -1.32 5.78
C CYS A 74 1.15 -2.68 5.30
N GLN A 75 1.89 -2.72 4.20
CA GLN A 75 2.52 -3.96 3.70
C GLN A 75 3.51 -4.53 4.72
N GLY A 76 4.37 -3.71 5.34
CA GLY A 76 5.30 -4.14 6.39
C GLY A 76 4.59 -4.73 7.61
N ALA A 77 3.51 -4.10 8.06
CA ALA A 77 2.66 -4.63 9.13
C ALA A 77 1.99 -5.96 8.74
N LEU A 78 1.59 -6.11 7.46
CA LEU A 78 0.94 -7.30 6.91
C LEU A 78 1.89 -8.43 6.50
N SER A 79 3.18 -8.16 6.41
CA SER A 79 4.23 -9.15 6.12
C SER A 79 5.04 -9.53 7.36
N SER A 80 4.91 -8.75 8.44
CA SER A 80 5.40 -9.08 9.77
C SER A 80 4.61 -10.24 10.40
N PRO A 81 5.18 -11.01 11.35
CA PRO A 81 4.43 -11.95 12.19
C PRO A 81 3.18 -11.34 12.85
N LEU A 82 3.12 -10.00 12.99
CA LEU A 82 1.92 -9.25 13.40
C LEU A 82 0.69 -9.52 12.52
N ALA A 83 0.86 -9.87 11.25
CA ALA A 83 -0.24 -10.04 10.30
C ALA A 83 -1.09 -11.29 10.51
N GLY A 84 -0.50 -12.30 11.17
CA GLY A 84 -1.14 -13.59 11.44
C GLY A 84 -1.67 -13.70 12.87
N ASP A 85 -1.59 -12.64 13.65
CA ASP A 85 -1.91 -12.64 15.06
C ASP A 85 -3.19 -11.82 15.30
N ASP A 86 -4.28 -12.54 15.61
CA ASP A 86 -5.60 -11.96 15.89
C ASP A 86 -5.60 -11.04 17.11
N ASP A 87 -4.55 -11.10 17.95
CA ASP A 87 -4.39 -10.28 19.15
C ASP A 87 -3.66 -8.95 18.90
N VAL A 88 -3.21 -8.65 17.66
CA VAL A 88 -2.65 -7.32 17.37
C VAL A 88 -3.70 -6.27 17.62
N ASN A 89 -3.47 -5.51 18.69
CA ASN A 89 -4.38 -4.48 19.11
C ASN A 89 -4.18 -3.28 18.20
N VAL A 90 -4.97 -3.21 17.13
CA VAL A 90 -4.87 -2.15 16.13
C VAL A 90 -4.94 -0.75 16.77
N LYS A 91 -5.62 -0.61 17.92
CA LYS A 91 -5.63 0.61 18.72
C LYS A 91 -4.22 1.10 19.11
N TYR A 92 -3.30 0.21 19.46
CA TYR A 92 -1.94 0.56 19.86
C TYR A 92 -0.99 0.60 18.67
N ALA A 93 -1.14 -0.36 17.74
CA ALA A 93 -0.33 -0.42 16.53
C ALA A 93 -0.39 0.89 15.70
N VAL A 94 -1.59 1.50 15.58
CA VAL A 94 -1.72 2.78 14.85
C VAL A 94 -1.02 3.94 15.54
N LEU A 95 -0.76 3.87 16.85
CA LEU A 95 -0.11 4.96 17.59
C LEU A 95 1.43 4.89 17.52
N ILE A 96 2.00 3.79 17.04
CA ILE A 96 3.47 3.60 17.00
C ILE A 96 4.17 4.70 16.20
N PRO A 97 3.73 5.08 14.98
CA PRO A 97 4.35 6.18 14.24
C PRO A 97 4.42 7.48 15.03
N GLN A 98 3.32 7.87 15.68
CA GLN A 98 3.26 9.07 16.50
C GLN A 98 4.18 8.98 17.73
N LYS A 99 4.23 7.82 18.39
CA LYS A 99 5.14 7.59 19.53
C LYS A 99 6.62 7.62 19.12
N CYS A 100 6.91 7.32 17.86
CA CYS A 100 8.23 7.43 17.25
C CYS A 100 8.52 8.81 16.64
N ASP A 101 7.60 9.78 16.76
CA ASP A 101 7.72 11.12 16.16
C ASP A 101 7.92 11.07 14.62
N LEU A 102 7.24 10.11 13.97
CA LEU A 102 7.30 9.94 12.52
C LEU A 102 6.10 10.60 11.85
N ASP A 103 6.38 11.48 10.90
CA ASP A 103 5.36 12.15 10.09
C ASP A 103 4.91 11.24 8.94
N TYR A 104 3.68 10.74 9.01
CA TYR A 104 2.98 10.08 7.91
C TYR A 104 1.91 11.02 7.34
N PRO A 105 1.67 11.01 6.02
CA PRO A 105 0.64 11.85 5.41
C PRO A 105 -0.73 11.65 6.09
N ALA A 106 -1.33 12.74 6.55
CA ALA A 106 -2.60 12.72 7.26
C ALA A 106 -3.75 12.13 6.43
N GLY A 107 -4.67 11.45 7.10
CA GLY A 107 -5.86 10.85 6.48
C GLY A 107 -5.59 9.54 5.74
N THR A 108 -4.38 9.00 5.84
CA THR A 108 -4.06 7.73 5.18
C THR A 108 -4.64 6.55 5.94
N THR A 109 -5.16 5.57 5.21
CA THR A 109 -5.82 4.40 5.81
C THR A 109 -5.10 3.09 5.43
N CYS A 110 -4.94 2.21 6.42
CA CYS A 110 -4.50 0.83 6.24
C CYS A 110 -5.60 -0.10 6.76
N ARG A 111 -6.17 -0.95 5.88
CA ARG A 111 -7.31 -1.83 6.22
C ARG A 111 -8.48 -1.12 6.93
N GLY A 112 -8.74 0.15 6.59
CA GLY A 112 -9.80 0.95 7.19
C GLY A 112 -9.43 1.67 8.49
N TYR A 113 -8.20 1.52 8.99
CA TYR A 113 -7.66 2.26 10.12
C TYR A 113 -6.85 3.45 9.66
N VAL A 114 -7.11 4.63 10.24
CA VAL A 114 -6.34 5.84 9.94
C VAL A 114 -5.01 5.77 10.68
N ILE A 115 -3.91 5.99 9.96
CA ILE A 115 -2.58 6.17 10.56
C ILE A 115 -2.49 7.65 11.01
N PRO A 116 -2.30 7.92 12.31
CA PRO A 116 -2.22 9.26 12.89
C PRO A 116 -0.91 9.98 12.59
#